data_AF-A0A954KJD7-F1
#
_entry.id   AF-A0A954KJD7-F1
#
_cell.length_a   1.000
_cell.length_b   1.000
_cell.length_c   1.000
_cell.angle_alpha   90.00
_cell.angle_beta   90.00
_cell.angle_gamma   90.00
#
_symmetry.space_group_name_H-M   'P 1'
#
loop_
_entity.id
_entity.type
_entity.pdbx_description
1 polymer ?
#
loop_
_entity_poly.entity_id
_entity_poly.type
_entity_poly.pdbx_seq_one_letter_code
_entity_poly.pdbx_strand_id
1 'polypeptide(L)'
;MSTLPYLVRLGNRLADGLSAMSEERRERHREFFLSFQTGDGGFTGREGDSDLYYTSFAVRGLTMLGGWEATSAEGVASYLTAIDWRRLGVIDLMNWFATALAVQLATGKDLLADDAGDWRAEAAAILESVRVEDGGYAKSTEGASGSTYHTFLVVLTYQLLGYPVPRQNALVQFLYDRQREDGGFVEIAPMRRSGTNPTAAAAALLNEFGAVDDELRSDLRGFLKSVRADEGGFQANGRVPFADSLSTFTGLLTAQDLNLGHIVNHQTTREWLEQQLEFPTGGFRAAT
;
A
#
# COMPACT_ATOMS: atom_id res chain seq x y z
N MET A 1 -17.06 -1.48 13.65
CA MET A 1 -15.86 -1.19 12.83
C MET A 1 -14.66 -1.10 13.77
N SER A 2 -13.51 -1.65 13.37
CA SER A 2 -12.27 -1.58 14.17
C SER A 2 -11.83 -0.12 14.33
N THR A 3 -11.38 0.27 15.52
CA THR A 3 -10.89 1.63 15.82
C THR A 3 -9.49 1.91 15.28
N LEU A 4 -8.71 0.88 14.95
CA LEU A 4 -7.36 1.02 14.41
C LEU A 4 -7.36 1.39 12.91
N PRO A 5 -6.47 2.28 12.43
CA PRO A 5 -6.27 2.60 11.01
C PRO A 5 -6.00 1.35 10.15
N TYR A 6 -6.42 1.37 8.87
CA TYR A 6 -6.29 0.24 7.95
C TYR A 6 -4.85 -0.31 7.86
N LEU A 7 -3.87 0.58 7.67
CA LEU A 7 -2.46 0.18 7.53
C LEU A 7 -1.90 -0.50 8.79
N VAL A 8 -2.34 -0.08 9.98
CA VAL A 8 -1.92 -0.70 11.25
C VAL A 8 -2.48 -2.12 11.36
N ARG A 9 -3.76 -2.30 11.03
CA ARG A 9 -4.40 -3.64 11.05
C ARG A 9 -3.76 -4.58 10.04
N LEU A 10 -3.49 -4.07 8.83
CA LEU A 10 -2.80 -4.83 7.80
C LEU A 10 -1.37 -5.20 8.25
N GLY A 11 -0.63 -4.25 8.82
CA GLY A 11 0.71 -4.48 9.33
C GLY A 11 0.77 -5.58 10.38
N ASN A 12 -0.11 -5.52 11.39
CA ASN A 12 -0.19 -6.55 12.42
C ASN A 12 -0.52 -7.92 11.85
N ARG A 13 -1.51 -8.01 10.96
CA ARG A 13 -1.88 -9.26 10.31
C ARG A 13 -0.74 -9.88 9.49
N LEU A 14 0.04 -9.05 8.80
CA LEU A 14 1.19 -9.50 8.02
C LEU A 14 2.32 -9.97 8.94
N ALA A 15 2.65 -9.20 9.99
CA ALA A 15 3.64 -9.61 10.99
C ALA A 15 3.28 -10.94 11.66
N ASP A 16 2.01 -11.13 12.05
CA ASP A 16 1.50 -12.39 12.60
C ASP A 16 1.66 -13.54 11.59
N GLY A 17 1.34 -13.32 10.31
CA GLY A 17 1.51 -14.32 9.26
C GLY A 17 2.98 -14.70 9.03
N LEU A 18 3.90 -13.72 9.09
CA LEU A 18 5.33 -13.93 8.93
C LEU A 18 5.99 -14.57 10.15
N SER A 19 5.33 -14.57 11.32
CA SER A 19 5.85 -15.21 12.54
C SER A 19 6.09 -16.72 12.40
N ALA A 20 5.39 -17.37 11.46
CA ALA A 20 5.56 -18.79 11.13
C ALA A 20 6.76 -19.11 10.23
N MET A 21 7.44 -18.09 9.68
CA MET A 21 8.65 -18.28 8.88
C MET A 21 9.83 -18.68 9.78
N SER A 22 10.74 -19.51 9.26
CA SER A 22 11.97 -19.85 9.97
C SER A 22 12.80 -18.59 10.25
N GLU A 23 13.53 -18.59 11.35
CA GLU A 23 14.40 -17.48 11.73
C GLU A 23 15.42 -17.17 10.63
N GLU A 24 16.02 -18.21 10.04
CA GLU A 24 17.00 -18.05 8.96
C GLU A 24 16.39 -17.41 7.72
N ARG A 25 15.13 -17.74 7.36
CA ARG A 25 14.47 -17.14 6.20
C ARG A 25 14.08 -15.69 6.47
N ARG A 26 13.61 -15.38 7.68
CA ARG A 26 13.33 -13.99 8.08
C ARG A 26 14.60 -13.16 8.04
N GLU A 27 15.70 -13.66 8.59
CA GLU A 27 16.96 -12.92 8.63
C GLU A 27 17.50 -12.62 7.24
N ARG A 28 17.47 -13.56 6.30
CA ARG A 28 17.88 -13.30 4.90
C ARG A 28 17.12 -12.14 4.26
N HIS A 29 15.82 -12.01 4.52
CA HIS A 29 15.03 -10.88 4.02
C HIS A 29 15.33 -9.57 4.75
N ARG A 30 15.63 -9.62 6.05
CA ARG A 30 16.08 -8.45 6.82
C ARG A 30 17.42 -7.93 6.29
N GLU A 31 18.40 -8.82 6.13
CA GLU A 31 19.71 -8.51 5.55
C GLU A 31 19.57 -7.95 4.13
N PHE A 32 18.67 -8.51 3.31
CA PHE A 32 18.36 -7.97 1.99
C PHE A 32 17.92 -6.51 2.07
N PHE A 33 16.95 -6.16 2.93
CA PHE A 33 16.53 -4.76 3.10
C PHE A 33 17.68 -3.87 3.60
N LEU A 34 18.37 -4.29 4.66
CA LEU A 34 19.47 -3.52 5.27
C LEU A 34 20.61 -3.26 4.28
N SER A 35 20.83 -4.14 3.30
CA SER A 35 21.84 -3.94 2.25
C SER A 35 21.59 -2.72 1.36
N PHE A 36 20.36 -2.18 1.33
CA PHE A 36 20.02 -0.97 0.58
C PHE A 36 20.10 0.31 1.42
N GLN A 37 20.37 0.24 2.73
CA GLN A 37 20.49 1.44 3.54
C GLN A 37 21.79 2.19 3.19
N THR A 38 21.70 3.50 2.99
CA THR A 38 22.86 4.34 2.64
C THR A 38 23.40 5.10 3.84
N GLY A 39 24.51 5.82 3.63
CA GLY A 39 25.14 6.65 4.66
C GLY A 39 24.32 7.86 5.12
N ASP A 40 23.29 8.29 4.38
CA ASP A 40 22.36 9.34 4.84
C ASP A 40 21.20 8.78 5.69
N GLY A 41 21.12 7.45 5.80
CA GLY A 41 20.13 6.72 6.57
C GLY A 41 18.91 6.25 5.76
N GLY A 42 18.63 6.83 4.60
CA GLY A 42 17.59 6.36 3.68
C GLY A 42 17.98 5.05 2.96
N PHE A 43 17.04 4.48 2.21
CA PHE A 43 17.26 3.27 1.42
C PHE A 43 17.23 3.58 -0.06
N THR A 44 18.14 2.95 -0.82
CA THR A 44 18.30 3.24 -2.24
C THR A 44 17.06 2.90 -3.06
N GLY A 45 16.72 3.82 -3.98
CA GLY A 45 15.72 3.61 -5.01
C GLY A 45 16.32 3.09 -6.32
N ARG A 46 15.55 3.19 -7.40
CA ARG A 46 15.96 2.71 -8.74
C ARG A 46 17.16 3.46 -9.31
N GLU A 47 17.30 4.73 -8.97
CA GLU A 47 18.35 5.62 -9.46
C GLU A 47 19.65 5.53 -8.63
N GLY A 48 19.66 4.72 -7.56
CA GLY A 48 20.83 4.47 -6.72
C GLY A 48 20.97 5.37 -5.50
N ASP A 49 20.34 6.55 -5.49
CA ASP A 49 20.26 7.42 -4.32
C ASP A 49 19.15 6.99 -3.35
N SER A 50 19.20 7.45 -2.10
CA SER A 50 18.13 7.27 -1.12
C SER A 50 16.81 7.83 -1.61
N ASP A 51 15.76 7.02 -1.59
CA ASP A 51 14.41 7.39 -2.04
C ASP A 51 13.40 7.16 -0.92
N LEU A 52 12.50 8.12 -0.71
CA LEU A 52 11.53 8.09 0.39
C LEU A 52 10.49 6.98 0.25
N TYR A 53 10.04 6.71 -0.97
CA TYR A 53 9.13 5.61 -1.26
C TYR A 53 9.83 4.29 -0.89
N TYR A 54 11.04 4.04 -1.40
CA TYR A 54 11.80 2.81 -1.11
C TYR A 54 12.19 2.68 0.37
N THR A 55 12.53 3.79 1.03
CA THR A 55 12.76 3.86 2.47
C THR A 55 11.53 3.38 3.24
N SER A 56 10.35 3.90 2.93
CA SER A 56 9.10 3.47 3.57
C SER A 56 8.81 1.97 3.35
N PHE A 57 9.10 1.42 2.16
CA PHE A 57 8.98 -0.03 1.91
C PHE A 57 9.93 -0.85 2.78
N ALA A 58 11.21 -0.45 2.84
CA ALA A 58 12.21 -1.14 3.64
C ALA A 58 11.85 -1.11 5.14
N VAL A 59 11.46 0.04 5.66
CA VAL A 59 11.05 0.20 7.06
C VAL A 59 9.84 -0.66 7.41
N ARG A 60 8.81 -0.67 6.56
CA ARG A 60 7.64 -1.54 6.76
C ARG A 60 8.02 -3.03 6.71
N GLY A 61 8.85 -3.43 5.75
CA GLY A 61 9.36 -4.79 5.63
C GLY A 61 10.14 -5.23 6.87
N LEU A 62 11.10 -4.42 7.31
CA LEU A 62 11.88 -4.65 8.52
C LEU A 62 11.00 -4.74 9.76
N THR A 63 10.05 -3.82 9.91
CA THR A 63 9.08 -3.82 11.02
C THR A 63 8.30 -5.14 11.07
N MET A 64 7.79 -5.61 9.93
CA MET A 64 7.04 -6.86 9.83
C MET A 64 7.90 -8.11 10.07
N LEU A 65 9.21 -8.03 9.81
CA LEU A 65 10.16 -9.15 9.95
C LEU A 65 10.80 -9.24 11.34
N GLY A 66 10.35 -8.45 12.31
CA GLY A 66 10.88 -8.47 13.69
C GLY A 66 11.63 -7.20 14.09
N GLY A 67 11.55 -6.16 13.26
CA GLY A 67 12.14 -4.85 13.54
C GLY A 67 13.52 -4.65 12.91
N TRP A 68 14.09 -3.51 13.27
CA TRP A 68 15.31 -2.92 12.77
C TRP A 68 16.15 -2.43 13.94
N GLU A 69 17.46 -2.37 13.75
CA GLU A 69 18.40 -1.94 14.78
C GLU A 69 18.25 -0.45 15.09
N ALA A 70 18.53 -0.07 16.34
CA ALA A 70 18.41 1.32 16.78
C ALA A 70 19.23 2.29 15.91
N THR A 71 20.44 1.88 15.51
CA THR A 71 21.32 2.64 14.61
C THR A 71 20.68 2.87 13.23
N SER A 72 20.05 1.84 12.66
CA SER A 72 19.33 1.94 11.39
C SER A 72 18.11 2.87 11.50
N ALA A 73 17.35 2.76 12.60
CA ALA A 73 16.19 3.60 12.86
C ALA A 73 16.58 5.08 13.10
N GLU A 74 17.70 5.36 13.78
CA GLU A 74 18.28 6.70 13.94
C GLU A 74 18.76 7.28 12.60
N GLY A 75 19.33 6.44 11.72
CA GLY A 75 19.65 6.81 10.34
C GLY A 75 18.42 7.29 9.59
N VAL A 76 17.34 6.50 9.57
CA VAL A 76 16.09 6.90 8.90
C VAL A 76 15.48 8.14 9.54
N ALA A 77 15.53 8.29 10.87
CA ALA A 77 15.09 9.51 11.53
C ALA A 77 15.84 10.75 11.01
N SER A 78 17.14 10.62 10.78
CA SER A 78 17.99 11.70 10.25
C SER A 78 17.65 12.00 8.79
N TYR A 79 17.48 10.97 7.95
CA TYR A 79 17.02 11.10 6.57
C TYR A 79 15.68 11.85 6.47
N LEU A 80 14.69 11.45 7.27
CA LEU A 80 13.37 12.08 7.26
C LEU A 80 13.39 13.54 7.74
N THR A 81 14.28 13.88 8.69
CA THR A 81 14.42 15.25 9.22
C THR A 81 14.94 16.22 8.15
N ALA A 82 15.70 15.72 7.17
CA ALA A 82 16.19 16.53 6.06
C ALA A 82 15.10 16.84 5.00
N ILE A 83 13.94 16.18 5.08
CA ILE A 83 12.86 16.31 4.10
C ILE A 83 11.79 17.28 4.65
N ASP A 84 11.54 18.35 3.90
CA ASP A 84 10.40 19.22 4.15
C ASP A 84 9.11 18.57 3.64
N TRP A 85 8.40 17.87 4.54
CA TRP A 85 7.19 17.14 4.21
C TRP A 85 6.09 18.03 3.59
N ARG A 86 6.11 19.34 3.88
CA ARG A 86 5.11 20.30 3.37
C ARG A 86 5.19 20.51 1.86
N ARG A 87 6.28 20.08 1.24
CA ARG A 87 6.52 20.18 -0.21
C ARG A 87 6.29 18.87 -0.95
N LEU A 88 5.94 17.80 -0.22
CA LEU A 88 5.77 16.47 -0.80
C LEU A 88 4.43 16.35 -1.52
N GLY A 89 4.43 15.57 -2.61
CA GLY A 89 3.20 15.09 -3.22
C GLY A 89 2.55 13.99 -2.37
N VAL A 90 1.32 13.60 -2.72
CA VAL A 90 0.51 12.63 -1.95
C VAL A 90 1.26 11.33 -1.62
N ILE A 91 1.96 10.75 -2.60
CA ILE A 91 2.67 9.47 -2.44
C ILE A 91 3.74 9.60 -1.37
N ASP A 92 4.61 10.60 -1.51
CA ASP A 92 5.73 10.83 -0.62
C ASP A 92 5.28 11.29 0.75
N LEU A 93 4.23 12.12 0.84
CA LEU A 93 3.65 12.56 2.10
C LEU A 93 3.15 11.37 2.93
N MET A 94 2.43 10.44 2.30
CA MET A 94 1.95 9.22 2.95
C MET A 94 3.12 8.36 3.45
N ASN A 95 4.17 8.21 2.63
CA ASN A 95 5.37 7.45 3.00
C ASN A 95 6.16 8.12 4.12
N TRP A 96 6.27 9.45 4.11
CA TRP A 96 6.92 10.21 5.18
C TRP A 96 6.22 9.99 6.51
N PHE A 97 4.89 10.19 6.58
CA PHE A 97 4.14 10.01 7.84
C PHE A 97 4.16 8.57 8.34
N ALA A 98 4.00 7.58 7.45
CA ALA A 98 4.07 6.18 7.84
C ALA A 98 5.45 5.79 8.37
N THR A 99 6.52 6.31 7.77
CA THR A 99 7.90 6.03 8.19
C THR A 99 8.22 6.77 9.50
N ALA A 100 7.79 8.02 9.65
CA ALA A 100 7.93 8.78 10.89
C ALA A 100 7.26 8.08 12.06
N LEU A 101 6.05 7.53 11.87
CA LEU A 101 5.36 6.72 12.88
C LEU A 101 6.16 5.46 13.24
N ALA A 102 6.71 4.74 12.26
CA ALA A 102 7.53 3.57 12.52
C ALA A 102 8.82 3.90 13.28
N VAL A 103 9.47 5.03 12.94
CA VAL A 103 10.62 5.57 13.68
C VAL A 103 10.24 5.89 15.12
N GLN A 104 9.10 6.57 15.33
CA GLN A 104 8.62 6.91 16.67
C GLN A 104 8.36 5.66 17.52
N LEU A 105 7.76 4.62 16.94
CA LEU A 105 7.52 3.35 17.61
C LEU A 105 8.83 2.62 17.96
N ALA A 106 9.85 2.70 17.11
CA ALA A 106 11.10 1.98 17.30
C ALA A 106 12.11 2.72 18.22
N THR A 107 12.09 4.05 18.21
CA THR A 107 13.11 4.89 18.88
C THR A 107 12.54 5.77 19.98
N GLY A 108 11.21 5.96 20.04
CA GLY A 108 10.56 6.96 20.87
C GLY A 108 10.69 8.40 20.35
N LYS A 109 11.41 8.64 19.26
CA LYS A 109 11.61 9.97 18.68
C LYS A 109 10.40 10.41 17.87
N ASP A 110 9.72 11.45 18.32
CA ASP A 110 8.66 12.11 17.57
C ASP A 110 9.25 13.21 16.68
N LEU A 111 9.24 12.99 15.36
CA LEU A 111 9.81 13.92 14.38
C LEU A 111 8.97 15.20 14.19
N LEU A 112 7.77 15.25 14.77
CA LEU A 112 6.85 16.39 14.71
C LEU A 112 6.70 17.09 16.06
N ALA A 113 7.46 16.67 17.09
CA ALA A 113 7.32 17.21 18.46
C ALA A 113 7.57 18.73 18.55
N ASP A 114 8.51 19.24 17.73
CA ASP A 114 8.88 20.67 17.70
C ASP A 114 8.03 21.47 16.70
N ASP A 115 7.08 20.84 16.00
CA ASP A 115 6.19 21.52 15.08
C ASP A 115 5.11 22.28 15.87
N ALA A 116 5.32 23.60 16.01
CA ALA A 116 4.45 24.48 16.78
C ALA A 116 3.06 24.71 16.13
N GLY A 117 2.87 24.26 14.87
CA GLY A 117 1.62 24.39 14.13
C GLY A 117 0.69 23.17 14.29
N ASP A 118 -0.53 23.29 13.76
CA ASP A 118 -1.40 22.13 13.57
C ASP A 118 -0.98 21.39 12.29
N TRP A 119 0.13 20.66 12.38
CA TRP A 119 0.70 19.91 11.27
C TRP A 119 -0.30 18.92 10.65
N ARG A 120 -1.27 18.42 11.43
CA ARG A 120 -2.32 17.54 10.92
C ARG A 120 -3.29 18.30 10.03
N ALA A 121 -3.70 19.50 10.42
CA ALA A 121 -4.52 20.37 9.58
C ALA A 121 -3.77 20.81 8.31
N GLU A 122 -2.47 21.11 8.42
CA GLU A 122 -1.63 21.43 7.26
C GLU A 122 -1.52 20.24 6.29
N ALA A 123 -1.26 19.03 6.79
CA ALA A 123 -1.25 17.83 5.98
C ALA A 123 -2.60 17.56 5.31
N ALA A 124 -3.71 17.72 6.05
CA ALA A 124 -5.06 17.62 5.49
C ALA A 124 -5.30 18.65 4.38
N ALA A 125 -4.81 19.88 4.51
CA ALA A 125 -4.92 20.90 3.47
C ALA A 125 -4.13 20.53 2.20
N ILE A 126 -2.93 19.95 2.34
CA ILE A 126 -2.16 19.42 1.20
C ILE A 126 -2.95 18.32 0.49
N LEU A 127 -3.54 17.38 1.24
CA LEU A 127 -4.37 16.30 0.67
C LEU A 127 -5.62 16.84 -0.05
N GLU A 128 -6.32 17.81 0.53
CA GLU A 128 -7.49 18.42 -0.11
C GLU A 128 -7.15 19.23 -1.36
N SER A 129 -5.93 19.77 -1.46
CA SER A 129 -5.52 20.58 -2.61
C SER A 129 -5.56 19.84 -3.95
N VAL A 130 -5.50 18.51 -3.94
CA VAL A 130 -5.54 17.66 -5.14
C VAL A 130 -6.89 17.00 -5.36
N ARG A 131 -7.92 17.35 -4.59
CA ARG A 131 -9.27 16.84 -4.82
C ARG A 131 -9.89 17.50 -6.05
N VAL A 132 -10.59 16.72 -6.85
CA VAL A 132 -11.26 17.19 -8.07
C VAL A 132 -12.79 17.04 -7.98
N GLU A 133 -13.49 17.55 -9.00
CA GLU A 133 -14.96 17.61 -9.07
C GLU A 133 -15.62 16.24 -9.02
N ASP A 134 -14.98 15.20 -9.57
CA ASP A 134 -15.51 13.83 -9.59
C ASP A 134 -15.54 13.15 -8.20
N GLY A 135 -15.09 13.84 -7.16
CA GLY A 135 -15.09 13.36 -5.77
C GLY A 135 -13.78 12.70 -5.33
N GLY A 136 -12.98 12.21 -6.28
CA GLY A 136 -11.68 11.60 -6.03
C GLY A 136 -10.55 12.60 -5.90
N TYR A 137 -9.33 12.07 -5.79
CA TYR A 137 -8.09 12.85 -5.70
C TYR A 137 -7.20 12.58 -6.91
N ALA A 138 -6.71 13.64 -7.53
CA ALA A 138 -5.79 13.61 -8.65
C ALA A 138 -4.35 13.39 -8.18
N LYS A 139 -3.44 13.21 -9.15
CA LYS A 139 -2.00 13.03 -8.90
C LYS A 139 -1.30 14.31 -8.43
N SER A 140 -1.81 15.45 -8.86
CA SER A 140 -1.31 16.78 -8.57
C SER A 140 -2.44 17.80 -8.67
N THR A 141 -2.17 19.04 -8.27
CA THR A 141 -3.11 20.17 -8.37
C THR A 141 -3.48 20.55 -9.80
N GLU A 142 -2.70 20.10 -10.79
CA GLU A 142 -2.96 20.30 -12.22
C GLU A 142 -3.88 19.22 -12.82
N GLY A 143 -4.16 18.15 -12.07
CA GLY A 143 -4.95 17.04 -12.56
C GLY A 143 -6.45 17.37 -12.62
N ALA A 144 -7.08 17.04 -13.75
CA ALA A 144 -8.51 17.30 -13.98
C ALA A 144 -9.44 16.14 -13.57
N SER A 145 -8.89 15.00 -13.16
CA SER A 145 -9.65 13.78 -12.83
C SER A 145 -9.01 12.97 -11.72
N GLY A 146 -9.82 12.33 -10.90
CA GLY A 146 -9.35 11.51 -9.79
C GLY A 146 -8.69 10.23 -10.27
N SER A 147 -7.68 9.79 -9.51
CA SER A 147 -7.00 8.51 -9.64
C SER A 147 -7.46 7.60 -8.50
N THR A 148 -7.82 6.36 -8.81
CA THR A 148 -8.23 5.37 -7.80
C THR A 148 -7.11 5.14 -6.79
N TYR A 149 -5.88 4.96 -7.25
CA TYR A 149 -4.72 4.79 -6.39
C TYR A 149 -4.42 6.02 -5.52
N HIS A 150 -4.44 7.23 -6.09
CA HIS A 150 -4.17 8.45 -5.30
C HIS A 150 -5.27 8.69 -4.26
N THR A 151 -6.52 8.42 -4.63
CA THR A 151 -7.64 8.48 -3.69
C THR A 151 -7.45 7.52 -2.52
N PHE A 152 -6.99 6.29 -2.78
CA PHE A 152 -6.62 5.33 -1.75
C PHE A 152 -5.52 5.86 -0.83
N LEU A 153 -4.43 6.41 -1.38
CA LEU A 153 -3.34 6.96 -0.57
C LEU A 153 -3.76 8.16 0.28
N VAL A 154 -4.62 9.03 -0.24
CA VAL A 154 -5.15 10.17 0.52
C VAL A 154 -5.97 9.68 1.72
N VAL A 155 -6.88 8.72 1.51
CA VAL A 155 -7.68 8.16 2.60
C VAL A 155 -6.81 7.47 3.66
N LEU A 156 -5.79 6.71 3.23
CA LEU A 156 -4.84 6.11 4.18
C LEU A 156 -4.10 7.17 4.99
N THR A 157 -3.68 8.26 4.35
CA THR A 157 -3.01 9.37 5.06
C THR A 157 -3.96 10.00 6.07
N TYR A 158 -5.22 10.27 5.72
CA TYR A 158 -6.21 10.75 6.70
C TYR A 158 -6.35 9.84 7.92
N GLN A 159 -6.42 8.53 7.69
CA GLN A 159 -6.50 7.56 8.79
C GLN A 159 -5.23 7.56 9.66
N LEU A 160 -4.04 7.69 9.06
CA LEU A 160 -2.77 7.82 9.80
C LEU A 160 -2.72 9.10 10.64
N LEU A 161 -3.23 10.21 10.11
CA LEU A 161 -3.31 11.49 10.81
C LEU A 161 -4.32 11.48 11.97
N GLY A 162 -5.23 10.50 12.01
CA GLY A 162 -6.37 10.48 12.91
C GLY A 162 -7.43 11.54 12.57
N TYR A 163 -7.49 11.97 11.31
CA TYR A 163 -8.44 12.97 10.81
C TYR A 163 -9.62 12.31 10.10
N PRO A 164 -10.84 12.87 10.20
CA PRO A 164 -12.00 12.35 9.47
C PRO A 164 -11.81 12.54 7.97
N VAL A 165 -12.17 11.53 7.18
CA VAL A 165 -12.15 11.62 5.72
C VAL A 165 -13.30 12.53 5.26
N PRO A 166 -13.01 13.66 4.59
CA PRO A 166 -14.05 14.57 4.16
C PRO A 166 -14.83 14.03 2.95
N ARG A 167 -16.13 14.36 2.89
CA ARG A 167 -17.04 14.02 1.77
C ARG A 167 -17.05 12.53 1.40
N GLN A 168 -17.10 11.65 2.39
CA GLN A 168 -17.08 10.19 2.19
C GLN A 168 -18.11 9.69 1.15
N ASN A 169 -19.33 10.23 1.12
CA ASN A 169 -20.34 9.81 0.13
C ASN A 169 -19.92 10.11 -1.32
N ALA A 170 -19.24 11.25 -1.56
CA ALA A 170 -18.73 11.59 -2.88
C ALA A 170 -17.57 10.66 -3.29
N LEU A 171 -16.74 10.24 -2.32
CA LEU A 171 -15.69 9.24 -2.56
C LEU A 171 -16.27 7.87 -2.90
N VAL A 172 -17.32 7.45 -2.21
CA VAL A 172 -18.03 6.20 -2.53
C VAL A 172 -18.58 6.25 -3.96
N GLN A 173 -19.25 7.34 -4.34
CA GLN A 173 -19.75 7.52 -5.71
C GLN A 173 -18.61 7.49 -6.74
N PHE A 174 -17.52 8.25 -6.48
CA PHE A 174 -16.33 8.24 -7.33
C PHE A 174 -15.83 6.81 -7.59
N LEU A 175 -15.72 5.99 -6.54
CA LEU A 175 -15.24 4.62 -6.64
C LEU A 175 -16.20 3.76 -7.48
N TYR A 176 -17.51 3.83 -7.25
CA TYR A 176 -18.50 3.13 -8.08
C TYR A 176 -18.39 3.52 -9.56
N ASP A 177 -18.14 4.80 -9.86
CA ASP A 177 -17.93 5.27 -11.25
C ASP A 177 -16.61 4.73 -11.88
N ARG A 178 -15.74 4.09 -11.09
CA ARG A 178 -14.52 3.39 -11.55
C ARG A 178 -14.75 1.90 -11.79
N GLN A 179 -15.89 1.33 -11.43
CA GLN A 179 -16.20 -0.06 -11.72
C GLN A 179 -16.48 -0.27 -13.22
N ARG A 180 -16.17 -1.45 -13.76
CA ARG A 180 -16.49 -1.84 -15.15
C ARG A 180 -17.36 -3.09 -15.18
N GLU A 181 -17.90 -3.39 -16.35
CA GLU A 181 -18.72 -4.58 -16.61
C GLU A 181 -17.99 -5.90 -16.31
N ASP A 182 -16.65 -5.89 -16.27
CA ASP A 182 -15.85 -7.04 -15.86
C ASP A 182 -15.82 -7.26 -14.33
N GLY A 183 -16.51 -6.41 -13.57
CA GLY A 183 -16.67 -6.46 -12.11
C GLY A 183 -15.53 -5.80 -11.33
N GLY A 184 -14.41 -5.48 -11.98
CA GLY A 184 -13.26 -4.82 -11.36
C GLY A 184 -13.35 -3.29 -11.44
N PHE A 185 -12.29 -2.63 -10.98
CA PHE A 185 -12.14 -1.18 -11.03
C PHE A 185 -10.94 -0.75 -11.87
N VAL A 186 -11.03 0.45 -12.45
CA VAL A 186 -9.95 1.08 -13.21
C VAL A 186 -9.25 2.18 -12.44
N GLU A 187 -8.03 2.52 -12.87
CA GLU A 187 -7.23 3.59 -12.28
C GLU A 187 -7.74 4.99 -12.66
N ILE A 188 -8.19 5.17 -13.92
CA ILE A 188 -8.75 6.44 -14.43
C ILE A 188 -9.99 6.18 -15.29
N ALA A 189 -10.93 7.13 -15.32
CA ALA A 189 -12.23 6.98 -15.97
C ALA A 189 -12.18 6.54 -17.46
N PRO A 190 -11.24 7.00 -18.32
CA PRO A 190 -11.22 6.59 -19.72
C PRO A 190 -10.87 5.11 -19.97
N MET A 191 -10.30 4.40 -18.98
CA MET A 191 -9.96 3.00 -19.12
C MET A 191 -11.22 2.13 -19.22
N ARG A 192 -11.18 1.13 -20.09
CA ARG A 192 -12.30 0.21 -20.35
C ARG A 192 -12.19 -1.14 -19.64
N ARG A 193 -10.97 -1.51 -19.22
CA ARG A 193 -10.69 -2.80 -18.59
C ARG A 193 -10.07 -2.57 -17.23
N SER A 194 -10.53 -3.32 -16.26
CA SER A 194 -10.09 -3.23 -14.88
C SER A 194 -8.73 -3.84 -14.66
N GLY A 195 -8.09 -3.45 -13.55
CA GLY A 195 -6.82 -4.01 -13.10
C GLY A 195 -6.90 -4.50 -11.66
N THR A 196 -6.06 -5.45 -11.30
CA THR A 196 -6.07 -6.07 -9.97
C THR A 196 -5.78 -5.07 -8.86
N ASN A 197 -4.76 -4.22 -9.04
CA ASN A 197 -4.39 -3.20 -8.07
C ASN A 197 -5.43 -2.08 -7.88
N PRO A 198 -5.97 -1.43 -8.94
CA PRO A 198 -7.05 -0.46 -8.75
C PRO A 198 -8.33 -1.10 -8.17
N THR A 199 -8.62 -2.36 -8.52
CA THR A 199 -9.71 -3.12 -7.90
C THR A 199 -9.50 -3.30 -6.41
N ALA A 200 -8.31 -3.71 -5.97
CA ALA A 200 -8.01 -3.89 -4.56
C ALA A 200 -8.06 -2.56 -3.78
N ALA A 201 -7.55 -1.48 -4.36
CA ALA A 201 -7.61 -0.14 -3.76
C ALA A 201 -9.06 0.33 -3.56
N ALA A 202 -9.90 0.20 -4.59
CA ALA A 202 -11.32 0.56 -4.50
C ALA A 202 -12.09 -0.33 -3.51
N ALA A 203 -11.88 -1.64 -3.58
CA ALA A 203 -12.51 -2.61 -2.69
C ALA A 203 -12.16 -2.36 -1.22
N ALA A 204 -10.89 -2.06 -0.92
CA ALA A 204 -10.46 -1.72 0.43
C ALA A 204 -11.17 -0.46 0.96
N LEU A 205 -11.26 0.61 0.17
CA LEU A 205 -11.96 1.83 0.57
C LEU A 205 -13.47 1.63 0.75
N LEU A 206 -14.12 0.96 -0.21
CA LEU A 206 -15.55 0.67 -0.12
C LEU A 206 -15.84 -0.18 1.12
N ASN A 207 -14.97 -1.12 1.46
CA ASN A 207 -15.10 -1.93 2.67
C ASN A 207 -14.94 -1.09 3.95
N GLU A 208 -13.90 -0.24 4.01
CA GLU A 208 -13.69 0.68 5.14
C GLU A 208 -14.89 1.62 5.36
N PHE A 209 -15.55 2.03 4.26
CA PHE A 209 -16.72 2.89 4.30
C PHE A 209 -18.04 2.14 4.50
N GLY A 210 -18.01 0.81 4.64
CA GLY A 210 -19.23 -0.01 4.80
C GLY A 210 -20.13 0.01 3.57
N ALA A 211 -19.56 0.27 2.39
CA ALA A 211 -20.24 0.42 1.11
C ALA A 211 -20.06 -0.80 0.20
N VAL A 212 -19.83 -2.00 0.77
CA VAL A 212 -19.75 -3.26 0.02
C VAL A 212 -21.00 -4.10 0.29
N ASP A 213 -21.81 -4.30 -0.75
CA ASP A 213 -22.97 -5.19 -0.75
C ASP A 213 -22.65 -6.55 -1.40
N ASP A 214 -23.66 -7.42 -1.47
CA ASP A 214 -23.49 -8.78 -2.01
C ASP A 214 -23.32 -8.81 -3.53
N GLU A 215 -23.86 -7.83 -4.25
CA GLU A 215 -23.69 -7.68 -5.69
C GLU A 215 -22.23 -7.35 -6.01
N LEU A 216 -21.68 -6.34 -5.33
CA LEU A 216 -20.27 -5.97 -5.48
C LEU A 216 -19.33 -7.12 -5.07
N ARG A 217 -19.64 -7.88 -4.01
CA ARG A 217 -18.87 -9.09 -3.67
C ARG A 217 -18.88 -10.12 -4.79
N SER A 218 -20.02 -10.32 -5.45
CA SER A 218 -20.15 -11.24 -6.57
C SER A 218 -19.31 -10.77 -7.76
N ASP A 219 -19.37 -9.49 -8.09
CA ASP A 219 -18.61 -8.87 -9.19
C ASP A 219 -17.10 -8.97 -8.96
N LEU A 220 -16.63 -8.58 -7.77
CA LEU A 220 -15.22 -8.67 -7.39
C LEU A 220 -14.72 -10.12 -7.44
N ARG A 221 -15.54 -11.08 -7.02
CA ARG A 221 -15.23 -12.52 -7.13
C ARG A 221 -15.12 -12.95 -8.59
N GLY A 222 -16.03 -12.50 -9.45
CA GLY A 222 -16.01 -12.76 -10.89
C GLY A 222 -14.74 -12.20 -11.55
N PHE A 223 -14.44 -10.93 -11.25
CA PHE A 223 -13.24 -10.26 -11.74
C PHE A 223 -11.97 -11.00 -11.31
N LEU A 224 -11.78 -11.28 -10.01
CA LEU A 224 -10.57 -11.96 -9.52
C LEU A 224 -10.41 -13.35 -10.13
N LYS A 225 -11.50 -14.09 -10.37
CA LYS A 225 -11.42 -15.35 -11.13
C LYS A 225 -10.93 -15.15 -12.56
N SER A 226 -11.28 -14.03 -13.21
CA SER A 226 -10.87 -13.74 -14.58
C SER A 226 -9.39 -13.36 -14.74
N VAL A 227 -8.78 -12.81 -13.68
CA VAL A 227 -7.35 -12.41 -13.65
C VAL A 227 -6.49 -13.39 -12.87
N ARG A 228 -7.04 -14.53 -12.43
CA ARG A 228 -6.25 -15.62 -11.87
C ARG A 228 -5.38 -16.22 -12.96
N ALA A 229 -4.11 -16.42 -12.66
CA ALA A 229 -3.17 -17.12 -13.52
C ALA A 229 -3.04 -18.61 -13.12
N ASP A 230 -2.65 -19.46 -14.06
CA ASP A 230 -2.50 -20.91 -13.83
C ASP A 230 -1.28 -21.24 -12.96
N GLU A 231 -0.28 -20.37 -12.94
CA GLU A 231 0.92 -20.49 -12.10
C GLU A 231 0.61 -20.30 -10.60
N GLY A 232 -0.60 -19.89 -10.24
CA GLY A 232 -1.05 -19.78 -8.85
C GLY A 232 -1.08 -18.36 -8.29
N GLY A 233 -0.88 -17.34 -9.12
CA GLY A 233 -1.00 -15.93 -8.73
C GLY A 233 -2.14 -15.19 -9.45
N PHE A 234 -2.08 -13.86 -9.39
CA PHE A 234 -2.97 -12.97 -10.14
C PHE A 234 -2.19 -12.14 -11.15
N GLN A 235 -2.76 -11.99 -12.34
CA GLN A 235 -2.29 -11.08 -13.39
C GLN A 235 -2.63 -9.63 -13.00
N ALA A 236 -1.86 -8.66 -13.50
CA ALA A 236 -2.19 -7.24 -13.30
C ALA A 236 -3.51 -6.83 -13.97
N ASN A 237 -3.85 -7.46 -15.09
CA ASN A 237 -5.13 -7.35 -15.80
C ASN A 237 -5.20 -8.49 -16.85
N GLY A 238 -6.37 -8.70 -17.46
CA GLY A 238 -6.58 -9.77 -18.46
C GLY A 238 -5.85 -9.63 -19.80
N ARG A 239 -4.86 -8.73 -19.94
CA ARG A 239 -3.92 -8.68 -21.07
C ARG A 239 -2.50 -9.08 -20.69
N VAL A 240 -2.18 -9.13 -19.40
CA VAL A 240 -0.85 -9.54 -18.93
C VAL A 240 -0.85 -11.06 -18.83
N PRO A 241 0.04 -11.77 -19.55
CA PRO A 241 -0.06 -13.22 -19.69
C PRO A 241 0.50 -14.00 -18.50
N PHE A 242 1.01 -13.33 -17.46
CA PHE A 242 1.64 -13.94 -16.29
C PHE A 242 1.22 -13.24 -15.00
N ALA A 243 1.33 -13.95 -13.88
CA ALA A 243 1.13 -13.39 -12.55
C ALA A 243 2.34 -12.54 -12.10
N ASP A 244 2.06 -11.57 -11.24
CA ASP A 244 3.10 -10.76 -10.56
C ASP A 244 2.84 -10.71 -9.05
N SER A 245 3.89 -10.48 -8.26
CA SER A 245 3.83 -10.53 -6.79
C SER A 245 2.93 -9.46 -6.20
N LEU A 246 2.86 -8.27 -6.80
CA LEU A 246 2.03 -7.16 -6.31
C LEU A 246 0.55 -7.44 -6.54
N SER A 247 0.16 -7.78 -7.76
CA SER A 247 -1.21 -8.16 -8.12
C SER A 247 -1.64 -9.41 -7.35
N THR A 248 -0.71 -10.35 -7.13
CA THR A 248 -1.01 -11.54 -6.32
C THR A 248 -1.33 -11.18 -4.88
N PHE A 249 -0.50 -10.32 -4.26
CA PHE A 249 -0.73 -9.84 -2.91
C PHE A 249 -2.07 -9.10 -2.79
N THR A 250 -2.33 -8.13 -3.65
CA THR A 250 -3.54 -7.29 -3.57
C THR A 250 -4.82 -8.07 -3.88
N GLY A 251 -4.77 -9.00 -4.85
CA GLY A 251 -5.88 -9.90 -5.17
C GLY A 251 -6.22 -10.86 -4.02
N LEU A 252 -5.19 -11.47 -3.40
CA LEU A 252 -5.37 -12.32 -2.21
C LEU A 252 -5.95 -11.55 -1.04
N LEU A 253 -5.41 -10.35 -0.77
CA LEU A 253 -5.88 -9.51 0.32
C LEU A 253 -7.35 -9.16 0.15
N THR A 254 -7.73 -8.74 -1.07
CA THR A 254 -9.12 -8.41 -1.42
C THR A 254 -10.04 -9.62 -1.23
N ALA A 255 -9.64 -10.79 -1.72
CA ALA A 255 -10.42 -12.02 -1.55
C ALA A 255 -10.62 -12.40 -0.09
N GLN A 256 -9.60 -12.20 0.75
CA GLN A 256 -9.67 -12.50 2.17
C GLN A 256 -10.50 -11.47 2.95
N ASP A 257 -10.29 -10.18 2.71
CA ASP A 257 -10.97 -9.10 3.44
C ASP A 257 -12.48 -9.08 3.18
N LEU A 258 -12.89 -9.48 1.97
CA LEU A 258 -14.30 -9.54 1.58
C LEU A 258 -14.91 -10.94 1.64
N ASN A 259 -14.16 -11.94 2.15
CA ASN A 259 -14.58 -13.33 2.24
C ASN A 259 -15.12 -13.90 0.90
N LEU A 260 -14.37 -13.67 -0.19
CA LEU A 260 -14.73 -14.09 -1.55
C LEU A 260 -14.47 -15.58 -1.83
N GLY A 261 -14.17 -16.36 -0.79
CA GLY A 261 -13.82 -17.77 -0.88
C GLY A 261 -12.45 -18.02 -1.53
N HIS A 262 -12.19 -19.28 -1.88
CA HIS A 262 -10.91 -19.71 -2.46
C HIS A 262 -10.87 -19.43 -3.96
N ILE A 263 -10.22 -18.34 -4.37
CA ILE A 263 -10.01 -17.99 -5.78
C ILE A 263 -8.77 -18.68 -6.35
N VAL A 264 -7.69 -18.68 -5.58
CA VAL A 264 -6.42 -19.36 -5.89
C VAL A 264 -6.14 -20.46 -4.86
N ASN A 265 -5.33 -21.44 -5.26
CA ASN A 265 -4.87 -22.48 -4.35
C ASN A 265 -3.65 -21.98 -3.56
N HIS A 266 -3.78 -21.89 -2.23
CA HIS A 266 -2.74 -21.37 -1.35
C HIS A 266 -1.40 -22.12 -1.44
N GLN A 267 -1.44 -23.43 -1.66
CA GLN A 267 -0.22 -24.24 -1.78
C GLN A 267 0.49 -23.93 -3.10
N THR A 268 -0.25 -23.89 -4.21
CA THR A 268 0.30 -23.53 -5.53
C THR A 268 0.87 -22.11 -5.52
N THR A 269 0.15 -21.15 -4.92
CA THR A 269 0.65 -19.77 -4.78
C THR A 269 1.96 -19.74 -3.99
N ARG A 270 2.04 -20.47 -2.86
CA ARG A 270 3.25 -20.53 -2.04
C ARG A 270 4.42 -21.13 -2.81
N GLU A 271 4.21 -22.26 -3.46
CA GLU A 271 5.24 -22.94 -4.26
C GLU A 271 5.76 -22.04 -5.37
N TRP A 272 4.87 -21.35 -6.08
CA TRP A 272 5.25 -20.38 -7.10
C TRP A 272 6.09 -19.22 -6.53
N LEU A 273 5.65 -18.61 -5.43
CA LEU A 273 6.40 -17.52 -4.77
C LEU A 273 7.80 -17.99 -4.35
N GLU A 274 7.89 -19.13 -3.68
CA GLU A 274 9.13 -19.67 -3.10
C GLU A 274 10.11 -20.19 -4.17
N GLN A 275 9.60 -20.78 -5.25
CA GLN A 275 10.45 -21.42 -6.26
C GLN A 275 10.80 -20.50 -7.43
N GLN A 276 9.94 -19.53 -7.75
CA GLN A 276 10.11 -18.69 -8.96
C GLN A 276 10.49 -17.25 -8.64
N LEU A 277 9.97 -16.68 -7.54
CA LEU A 277 10.17 -15.26 -7.25
C LEU A 277 11.18 -15.00 -6.14
N GLU A 278 11.24 -15.83 -5.10
CA GLU A 278 12.15 -15.63 -3.98
C GLU A 278 13.61 -15.83 -4.39
N PHE A 279 14.47 -14.87 -4.03
CA PHE A 279 15.90 -15.05 -4.19
C PHE A 279 16.50 -15.82 -3.00
N PRO A 280 17.51 -16.67 -3.23
CA PRO A 280 18.21 -17.36 -2.13
C PRO A 280 18.92 -16.39 -1.17
N THR A 281 19.23 -15.17 -1.62
CA THR A 281 19.83 -14.07 -0.87
C THR A 281 18.81 -13.16 -0.18
N GLY A 282 17.53 -13.51 -0.21
CA GLY A 282 16.45 -12.63 0.23
C GLY A 282 15.96 -11.65 -0.85
N GLY A 283 14.76 -11.10 -0.66
CA GLY A 283 14.05 -10.34 -1.68
C GLY A 283 13.23 -11.24 -2.62
N PHE A 284 12.38 -10.60 -3.42
CA PHE A 284 11.51 -11.27 -4.39
C PHE A 284 11.56 -10.54 -5.73
N ARG A 285 11.41 -11.30 -6.83
CA ARG A 285 11.14 -10.75 -8.16
C ARG A 285 9.72 -10.18 -8.23
N ALA A 286 9.53 -9.21 -9.11
CA ALA A 286 8.20 -8.66 -9.39
C ALA A 286 7.32 -9.69 -10.13
N ALA A 287 7.89 -10.41 -11.09
CA ALA A 287 7.23 -11.46 -11.87
C ALA A 287 8.28 -12.48 -12.35
N THR A 288 7.81 -13.59 -12.91
CA THR A 288 8.65 -14.63 -13.55
C THR A 288 9.23 -14.15 -14.87
#